data_AF-A0A843RR52-F1
#
_entry.id   AF-A0A843RR52-F1
#
_cell.length_a   1.000
_cell.length_b   1.000
_cell.length_c   1.000
_cell.angle_alpha   90.00
_cell.angle_beta   90.00
_cell.angle_gamma   90.00
#
_symmetry.space_group_name_H-M   'P 1'
#
loop_
_entity.id
_entity.type
_entity.pdbx_description
1 polymer ?
#
loop_
_entity_poly.entity_id
_entity_poly.type
_entity_poly.pdbx_seq_one_letter_code
_entity_poly.pdbx_strand_id
1 'polypeptide(L)'
;MVEPARDDQRELADAILVGAKRRPIQAFGEYYRGQQSSCALGAAYEGIYRLPEAAEGLRPMRLDRFFDCLEGVIRRCPEGCMKRLPIGWLIVHLNDKHHWTREQIAEWVADPAQLPHTAQ
;
A
#
# COMPACT_ATOMS: atom_id res chain seq x y z
N MET A 1 12.06 -12.36 20.32
CA MET A 1 11.38 -13.04 19.20
C MET A 1 10.81 -11.95 18.32
N VAL A 2 11.50 -11.62 17.22
CA VAL A 2 10.99 -10.66 16.23
C VAL A 2 9.95 -11.42 15.41
N GLU A 3 8.71 -10.92 15.37
CA GLU A 3 7.59 -11.62 14.74
C GLU A 3 7.69 -11.49 13.22
N PRO A 4 7.74 -12.60 12.45
CA PRO A 4 7.93 -12.59 10.99
C PRO A 4 6.97 -11.65 10.25
N ALA A 5 5.74 -11.53 10.76
CA ALA A 5 4.74 -10.65 10.19
C ALA A 5 5.14 -9.17 10.27
N ARG A 6 5.90 -8.71 11.28
CA ARG A 6 6.31 -7.30 11.39
C ARG A 6 7.40 -6.93 10.40
N ASP A 7 8.32 -7.85 10.11
CA ASP A 7 9.38 -7.64 9.12
C ASP A 7 8.77 -7.58 7.72
N ASP A 8 7.87 -8.51 7.41
CA ASP A 8 7.11 -8.55 6.15
C ASP A 8 6.32 -7.25 5.88
N GLN A 9 5.71 -6.68 6.93
CA GLN A 9 5.00 -5.40 6.83
C GLN A 9 5.93 -4.21 6.61
N ARG A 10 7.14 -4.22 7.20
CA ARG A 10 8.13 -3.16 6.96
C ARG A 10 8.64 -3.21 5.53
N GLU A 11 8.90 -4.39 4.99
CA GLU A 11 9.30 -4.55 3.59
C GLU A 11 8.19 -4.12 2.62
N LEU A 12 6.92 -4.41 2.94
CA LEU A 12 5.77 -3.92 2.17
C LEU A 12 5.69 -2.38 2.20
N ALA A 13 5.88 -1.76 3.38
CA ALA A 13 5.91 -0.32 3.51
C ALA A 13 7.03 0.31 2.67
N ASP A 14 8.24 -0.26 2.70
CA ASP A 14 9.36 0.19 1.88
C ASP A 14 9.05 0.06 0.38
N ALA A 15 8.42 -1.03 -0.04
CA ALA A 15 7.99 -1.21 -1.43
C ALA A 15 7.01 -0.12 -1.87
N ILE A 16 6.04 0.26 -1.02
CA ILE A 16 5.11 1.37 -1.28
C ILE A 16 5.89 2.67 -1.50
N LEU A 17 6.84 2.99 -0.62
CA LEU A 17 7.63 4.22 -0.71
C LEU A 17 8.51 4.26 -1.96
N VAL A 18 9.15 3.13 -2.31
CA VAL A 18 9.96 3.02 -3.53
C VAL A 18 9.09 3.22 -4.78
N GLY A 19 7.92 2.58 -4.83
CA GLY A 19 7.00 2.76 -5.95
C GLY A 19 6.44 4.17 -6.05
N ALA A 20 6.16 4.81 -4.91
CA ALA A 20 5.68 6.19 -4.87
C ALA A 20 6.69 7.18 -5.47
N LYS A 21 8.00 6.94 -5.27
CA LYS A 21 9.07 7.72 -5.90
C LYS A 21 9.16 7.48 -7.41
N ARG A 22 8.89 6.27 -7.88
CA ARG A 22 8.92 5.91 -9.31
C ARG A 22 7.72 6.47 -10.07
N ARG A 23 6.54 6.45 -9.45
CA ARG A 23 5.29 7.01 -9.98
C ARG A 23 4.83 8.14 -9.06
N PRO A 24 5.30 9.39 -9.25
CA PRO A 24 5.12 10.46 -8.26
C PRO A 24 3.67 10.91 -8.06
N ILE A 25 2.77 10.60 -8.99
CA ILE A 25 1.36 10.99 -8.89
C ILE A 25 0.58 9.87 -8.18
N GLN A 26 -0.27 10.23 -7.22
CA GLN A 26 -1.15 9.27 -6.57
C GLN A 26 -2.40 9.03 -7.43
N ALA A 27 -2.75 7.75 -7.63
CA ALA A 27 -4.00 7.33 -8.26
C ALA A 27 -5.05 6.93 -7.22
N PHE A 28 -6.32 7.07 -7.59
CA PHE A 28 -7.47 6.68 -6.78
C PHE A 28 -8.46 5.89 -7.64
N GLY A 29 -8.97 4.78 -7.11
CA GLY A 29 -9.91 3.89 -7.80
C GLY A 29 -9.29 2.98 -8.87
N GLU A 30 -7.98 3.11 -9.13
CA GLU A 30 -7.23 2.31 -10.08
C GLU A 30 -5.79 2.09 -9.60
N TYR A 31 -5.15 1.01 -10.04
CA TYR A 31 -3.78 0.68 -9.65
C TYR A 31 -2.75 1.61 -10.29
N TYR A 32 -2.93 1.92 -11.57
CA TYR A 32 -2.08 2.77 -12.38
C TYR A 32 -2.93 3.62 -13.29
N ARG A 33 -2.53 4.89 -13.48
CA ARG A 33 -3.06 5.79 -14.51
C ARG A 33 -1.89 6.33 -15.33
N GLY A 34 -1.84 6.03 -16.62
CA GLY A 34 -0.68 6.34 -17.45
C GLY A 34 0.66 5.88 -16.85
N GLN A 35 1.72 6.68 -17.08
CA GLN A 35 3.10 6.27 -16.76
C GLN A 35 3.59 6.71 -15.38
N GLN A 36 2.99 7.76 -14.81
CA GLN A 36 3.50 8.42 -13.60
C GLN A 36 2.60 8.26 -12.38
N SER A 37 1.44 7.61 -12.52
CA SER A 37 0.46 7.52 -11.45
C SER A 37 0.25 6.09 -10.96
N SER A 38 0.18 5.91 -9.64
CA SER A 38 -0.26 4.66 -9.02
C SER A 38 -0.92 4.89 -7.66
N CYS A 39 -1.82 3.98 -7.26
CA CYS A 39 -2.34 3.94 -5.88
C CYS A 39 -1.28 3.36 -4.93
N ALA A 40 -1.59 3.28 -3.63
CA ALA A 40 -0.67 2.68 -2.64
C ALA A 40 -0.33 1.21 -2.93
N LEU A 41 -1.31 0.37 -3.25
CA LEU A 41 -1.02 -1.04 -3.57
C LEU A 41 -0.28 -1.16 -4.91
N GLY A 42 -0.62 -0.33 -5.91
CA GLY A 42 0.11 -0.25 -7.17
C GLY A 42 1.55 0.23 -7.00
N ALA A 43 1.80 1.12 -6.03
CA ALA A 43 3.14 1.54 -5.65
C ALA A 43 3.93 0.37 -5.03
N ALA A 44 3.34 -0.44 -4.16
CA ALA A 44 4.01 -1.65 -3.65
C ALA A 44 4.50 -2.57 -4.79
N TYR A 45 3.62 -2.83 -5.77
CA TYR A 45 3.97 -3.60 -6.97
C TYR A 45 5.09 -2.95 -7.80
N GLU A 46 5.03 -1.62 -8.00
CA GLU A 46 6.07 -0.87 -8.71
C GLU A 46 7.41 -0.94 -7.98
N GLY A 47 7.39 -0.89 -6.64
CA GLY A 47 8.56 -1.04 -5.78
C GLY A 47 9.28 -2.36 -6.00
N ILE A 48 8.53 -3.46 -6.09
CA ILE A 48 9.06 -4.82 -6.29
C ILE A 48 9.48 -5.09 -7.73
N TYR A 49 8.60 -4.86 -8.71
CA TYR A 49 8.77 -5.41 -10.05
C TYR A 49 9.46 -4.49 -11.06
N ARG A 50 9.58 -3.18 -10.76
CA ARG A 50 10.01 -2.15 -11.73
C ARG A 50 9.26 -2.31 -13.05
N LEU A 51 7.98 -1.94 -13.04
CA LEU A 51 7.08 -2.23 -14.15
C LEU A 51 7.48 -1.42 -15.41
N PRO A 52 7.10 -1.89 -16.61
CA PRO A 52 7.24 -1.10 -17.82
C PRO A 52 6.51 0.26 -17.69
N GLU A 53 6.99 1.29 -18.39
CA GLU A 53 6.37 2.63 -18.34
C GLU A 53 4.88 2.58 -18.70
N ALA A 54 4.51 1.78 -19.71
CA ALA A 54 3.14 1.49 -20.08
C ALA A 54 2.51 0.37 -19.22
N ALA A 55 2.29 0.63 -17.93
CA ALA A 55 1.62 -0.30 -17.02
C ALA A 55 0.10 -0.12 -16.93
N GLU A 56 -0.48 0.78 -17.74
CA GLU A 56 -1.91 1.05 -17.73
C GLU A 56 -2.71 -0.20 -18.13
N GLY A 57 -3.71 -0.57 -17.33
CA GLY A 57 -4.47 -1.81 -17.51
C GLY A 57 -3.77 -3.08 -17.02
N LEU A 58 -2.49 -3.04 -16.62
CA LEU A 58 -1.89 -4.15 -15.89
C LEU A 58 -2.57 -4.28 -14.54
N ARG A 59 -3.07 -5.48 -14.26
CA ARG A 59 -3.32 -5.93 -12.89
C ARG A 59 -2.12 -6.75 -12.48
N PRO A 60 -1.21 -6.18 -11.68
CA PRO A 60 -0.13 -6.96 -11.13
C PRO A 60 -0.75 -8.12 -10.34
N MET A 61 -0.27 -9.32 -10.61
CA MET A 61 -0.75 -10.52 -9.94
C MET A 61 0.29 -10.96 -8.92
N ARG A 62 -0.19 -11.47 -7.80
CA ARG A 62 0.57 -12.30 -6.87
C ARG A 62 1.56 -11.58 -5.93
N LEU A 63 1.24 -10.35 -5.51
CA LEU A 63 1.99 -9.70 -4.42
C LEU A 63 1.92 -10.47 -3.10
N ASP A 64 0.83 -11.21 -2.88
CA ASP A 64 0.64 -12.15 -1.76
C ASP A 64 1.75 -13.21 -1.67
N ARG A 65 2.50 -13.45 -2.77
CA ARG A 65 3.68 -14.33 -2.74
C ARG A 65 4.95 -13.69 -2.22
N PHE A 66 4.98 -12.36 -2.17
CA PHE A 66 6.11 -11.59 -1.67
C PHE A 66 5.82 -11.11 -0.25
N PHE A 67 4.55 -10.79 0.05
CA PHE A 67 4.13 -10.31 1.34
C PHE A 67 2.94 -11.11 1.86
N ASP A 68 3.21 -12.08 2.73
CA ASP A 68 2.19 -12.91 3.38
C ASP A 68 1.20 -12.06 4.20
N CYS A 69 1.64 -10.89 4.69
CA CYS A 69 0.84 -9.98 5.50
C CYS A 69 -0.35 -9.37 4.76
N LEU A 70 -0.34 -9.32 3.42
CA LEU A 70 -1.41 -8.74 2.63
C LEU A 70 -2.76 -9.44 2.87
N GLU A 71 -2.72 -10.77 3.01
CA GLU A 71 -3.89 -11.60 3.29
C GLU A 71 -3.87 -12.16 4.73
N GLY A 72 -2.67 -12.41 5.28
CA GLY A 72 -2.50 -13.02 6.60
C GLY A 72 -2.75 -12.10 7.79
N VAL A 73 -2.69 -10.77 7.61
CA VAL A 73 -2.91 -9.80 8.69
C VAL A 73 -4.23 -9.07 8.49
N ILE A 74 -5.16 -9.24 9.43
CA ILE A 74 -6.47 -8.59 9.43
C ILE A 74 -6.48 -7.47 10.48
N ARG A 75 -6.83 -6.25 10.07
CA ARG A 75 -6.93 -5.08 10.95
C ARG A 75 -8.29 -4.40 10.83
N ARG A 76 -8.60 -3.50 11.77
CA ARG A 76 -9.71 -2.55 11.64
C ARG A 76 -9.20 -1.30 10.92
N CYS A 77 -10.06 -0.66 10.13
CA CYS A 77 -9.76 0.65 9.57
C CYS A 77 -9.44 1.67 10.70
N PRO A 78 -8.30 2.37 10.63
CA PRO A 78 -7.88 3.35 11.65
C PRO A 78 -8.77 4.60 11.72
N GLU A 79 -9.47 4.94 10.63
CA GLU A 79 -10.32 6.14 10.50
C GLU A 79 -11.74 5.97 11.11
N GLY A 80 -11.90 5.06 12.08
CA GLY A 80 -13.17 4.85 12.78
C GLY A 80 -14.25 4.08 12.00
N CYS A 81 -13.98 3.68 10.76
CA CYS A 81 -14.90 2.82 9.99
C CYS A 81 -15.15 1.47 10.70
N MET A 82 -16.29 0.83 10.39
CA MET A 82 -16.62 -0.51 10.90
C MET A 82 -15.92 -1.65 10.14
N LYS A 83 -15.13 -1.33 9.10
CA LYS A 83 -14.45 -2.32 8.27
C LYS A 83 -13.31 -2.99 9.02
N ARG A 84 -13.32 -4.33 9.00
CA ARG A 84 -12.22 -5.19 9.44
C ARG A 84 -11.85 -6.10 8.27
N LEU A 85 -10.68 -5.88 7.69
CA LEU A 85 -10.28 -6.44 6.40
C LEU A 85 -8.79 -6.86 6.45
N PRO A 86 -8.33 -7.74 5.54
CA PRO A 86 -6.91 -7.98 5.34
C PRO A 86 -6.16 -6.69 4.97
N ILE A 87 -4.86 -6.60 5.29
CA ILE A 87 -4.05 -5.39 5.07
C ILE A 87 -4.09 -4.94 3.62
N GLY A 88 -4.00 -5.85 2.64
CA GLY A 88 -4.05 -5.49 1.22
C GLY A 88 -5.32 -4.71 0.85
N TRP A 89 -6.46 -5.15 1.38
CA TRP A 89 -7.75 -4.47 1.22
C TRP A 89 -7.84 -3.16 2.00
N LEU A 90 -7.20 -3.07 3.18
CA LEU A 90 -7.14 -1.83 3.93
C LEU A 90 -6.28 -0.77 3.25
N ILE A 91 -5.16 -1.15 2.63
CA ILE A 91 -4.30 -0.24 1.85
C ILE A 91 -5.13 0.42 0.74
N VAL A 92 -5.86 -0.38 -0.04
CA VAL A 92 -6.75 0.14 -1.10
C VAL A 92 -7.87 1.00 -0.51
N HIS A 93 -8.49 0.55 0.59
CA HIS A 93 -9.55 1.29 1.25
C HIS A 93 -9.10 2.66 1.77
N LEU A 94 -7.94 2.73 2.43
CA LEU A 94 -7.36 3.97 2.96
C LEU A 94 -6.98 4.92 1.83
N ASN A 95 -6.39 4.41 0.76
CA ASN A 95 -6.10 5.16 -0.46
C ASN A 95 -7.39 5.77 -1.04
N ASP A 96 -8.41 4.94 -1.31
CA ASP A 96 -9.55 5.37 -2.13
C ASP A 96 -10.68 6.04 -1.36
N LYS A 97 -10.84 5.76 -0.06
CA LYS A 97 -11.96 6.28 0.75
C LYS A 97 -11.54 7.31 1.77
N HIS A 98 -10.31 7.20 2.27
CA HIS A 98 -9.76 8.13 3.24
C HIS A 98 -8.70 9.05 2.65
N HIS A 99 -8.37 8.88 1.36
CA HIS A 99 -7.40 9.67 0.62
C HIS A 99 -6.06 9.84 1.35
N TRP A 100 -5.68 8.85 2.16
CA TRP A 100 -4.36 8.84 2.77
C TRP A 100 -3.31 8.86 1.66
N THR A 101 -2.21 9.57 1.90
CA THR A 101 -1.07 9.51 0.98
C THR A 101 -0.42 8.12 1.06
N ARG A 102 0.32 7.76 0.02
CA ARG A 102 1.10 6.52 0.00
C ARG A 102 2.10 6.43 1.16
N GLU A 103 2.66 7.56 1.57
CA GLU A 103 3.57 7.68 2.71
C GLU A 103 2.84 7.44 4.02
N GLN A 104 1.66 8.05 4.22
CA GLN A 104 0.82 7.81 5.40
C GLN A 104 0.41 6.33 5.52
N ILE A 105 0.07 5.71 4.39
CA ILE A 105 -0.25 4.28 4.34
C ILE A 105 0.99 3.44 4.65
N ALA A 106 2.15 3.77 4.11
CA ALA A 106 3.39 3.05 4.38
C ALA A 106 3.78 3.13 5.87
N GLU A 107 3.69 4.31 6.49
CA GLU A 107 3.93 4.51 7.92
C GLU A 107 3.02 3.62 8.77
N TRP A 108 1.71 3.61 8.47
CA TRP A 108 0.74 2.80 9.19
C TRP A 108 0.90 1.29 8.96
N VAL A 109 1.30 0.88 7.76
CA VAL A 109 1.61 -0.53 7.47
C VAL A 109 2.80 -0.99 8.32
N ALA A 110 3.88 -0.20 8.35
CA ALA A 110 5.08 -0.50 9.12
C ALA A 110 4.86 -0.48 10.63
N ASP A 111 4.05 0.46 11.14
CA ASP A 111 3.68 0.56 12.54
C ASP A 111 2.23 1.07 12.72
N PRO A 112 1.26 0.19 13.00
CA PRO A 112 -0.14 0.59 13.17
C PRO A 112 -0.40 1.41 14.44
N ALA A 113 0.52 1.39 15.42
CA ALA A 113 0.38 2.20 16.62
C ALA A 113 0.71 3.68 16.34
N GLN A 114 1.46 3.93 15.27
CA GLN A 114 1.79 5.26 14.79
C GLN A 114 0.78 5.64 13.69
N LEU A 115 -0.30 6.29 14.09
CA LEU A 115 -1.20 6.90 13.11
C LEU A 115 -0.44 8.03 12.40
N PRO A 116 -0.55 8.11 11.06
CA PRO A 116 0.14 9.14 10.31
C PRO A 116 -0.29 10.51 10.83
N HIS A 117 0.69 11.38 11.04
CA HIS A 117 0.39 12.76 11.42
C HIS A 117 -0.44 13.39 10.30
N THR A 118 -1.65 13.87 10.64
CA THR A 118 -2.42 14.72 9.75
C THR A 118 -1.61 15.99 9.54
N ALA A 119 -1.05 16.17 8.34
CA ALA A 119 -0.59 17.49 7.93
C ALA A 119 -1.84 18.39 7.92
N GLN A 120 -1.86 19.37 8.84
CA GLN A 120 -2.86 20.44 8.91
C GLN A 120 -2.83 21.30 7.64
#